data_AF-A0A2H0VT26-F1
#
_entry.id   AF-A0A2H0VT26-F1
#
_cell.length_a   1.000
_cell.length_b   1.000
_cell.length_c   1.000
_cell.angle_alpha   90.00
_cell.angle_beta   90.00
_cell.angle_gamma   90.00
#
_symmetry.space_group_name_H-M   'P 1'
#
loop_
_entity.id
_entity.type
_entity.pdbx_description
1 polymer ?
#
loop_
_entity_poly.entity_id
_entity_poly.type
_entity_poly.pdbx_seq_one_letter_code
_entity_poly.pdbx_strand_id
1 'polypeptide(L)' 'MPYFSYPPHRKNGYATEAAHALAAYGFTTCRLSNIFACTPKLNISSIEEMERLGMCFVTTLFYPAQSF' A
#
# COMPACT_ATOMS: atom_id res chain seq x y z
N MET A 1 -2.70 1.11 -4.26
CA MET A 1 -4.00 0.51 -3.88
C MET A 1 -4.26 0.78 -2.40
N PRO A 2 -5.24 1.62 -2.01
CA PRO A 2 -5.55 1.81 -0.60
C PRO A 2 -6.36 0.62 -0.08
N TYR A 3 -5.92 -0.01 1.01
CA TYR A 3 -6.68 -1.03 1.74
C TYR A 3 -6.72 -0.64 3.22
N PHE A 4 -7.90 -0.74 3.83
CA PHE A 4 -8.10 -0.41 5.24
C PHE A 4 -8.48 -1.68 5.99
N SER A 5 -7.69 -2.04 7.00
CA SER A 5 -8.07 -3.06 7.97
C SER A 5 -8.99 -2.47 9.03
N TYR A 6 -10.12 -3.16 9.27
CA TYR A 6 -11.11 -2.79 10.30
C TYR A 6 -10.41 -2.75 11.68
N PRO A 7 -10.61 -1.71 12.52
CA PRO A 7 -9.79 -1.47 13.71
C PRO A 7 -9.62 -2.67 14.66
N PRO A 8 -10.64 -3.50 14.93
CA PRO A 8 -10.54 -4.69 15.77
C PRO A 8 -9.64 -5.82 15.24
N HIS A 9 -9.31 -5.83 13.94
CA HIS A 9 -8.51 -6.89 13.31
C HIS A 9 -7.13 -6.40 12.83
N ARG A 10 -6.73 -5.20 13.27
CA ARG A 10 -5.39 -4.67 13.01
C ARG A 10 -4.34 -5.48 13.76
N LYS A 11 -3.11 -5.51 13.23
CA LYS A 11 -1.94 -6.23 13.79
C LYS A 11 -2.00 -7.77 13.74
N ASN A 12 -2.99 -8.35 13.05
CA ASN A 12 -3.08 -9.80 12.82
C ASN A 12 -2.46 -10.25 11.47
N GLY A 13 -1.74 -9.37 10.77
CA GLY A 13 -1.08 -9.71 9.50
C GLY A 13 -1.97 -9.70 8.26
N TYR A 14 -3.29 -9.59 8.38
CA TYR A 14 -4.21 -9.63 7.22
C TYR A 14 -3.93 -8.58 6.14
N ALA A 15 -3.55 -7.36 6.55
CA ALA A 15 -3.22 -6.30 5.59
C ALA A 15 -1.96 -6.66 4.78
N THR A 16 -0.97 -7.26 5.45
CA THR A 16 0.27 -7.72 4.84
C THR A 16 0.03 -8.91 3.91
N GLU A 17 -0.75 -9.90 4.34
CA GLU A 17 -1.13 -11.06 3.52
C GLU A 17 -1.89 -10.63 2.26
N ALA A 18 -2.89 -9.75 2.41
CA ALA A 18 -3.64 -9.21 1.28
C ALA A 18 -2.72 -8.46 0.31
N ALA A 19 -1.81 -7.63 0.83
CA ALA A 19 -0.87 -6.88 0.00
C ALA A 19 0.09 -7.80 -0.79
N HIS A 20 0.61 -8.86 -0.17
CA HIS A 20 1.43 -9.86 -0.85
C HIS A 20 0.63 -10.58 -1.95
N ALA A 21 -0.59 -11.02 -1.65
CA ALA A 21 -1.44 -11.73 -2.62
C ALA A 21 -1.79 -10.83 -3.82
N LEU A 22 -2.11 -9.56 -3.56
CA LEU A 22 -2.42 -8.57 -4.60
C LEU A 22 -1.20 -8.25 -5.47
N ALA A 23 -0.03 -8.08 -4.86
CA ALA A 23 1.21 -7.84 -5.60
C ALA A 23 1.53 -9.06 -6.49
N ALA A 24 1.50 -10.27 -5.92
CA ALA A 24 1.73 -11.50 -6.67
C ALA A 24 0.77 -11.62 -7.86
N TYR A 25 -0.54 -11.47 -7.61
CA TYR A 25 -1.56 -11.52 -8.67
C TYR A 25 -1.33 -10.47 -9.76
N GLY A 26 -0.99 -9.24 -9.39
CA GLY A 26 -0.71 -8.16 -10.34
C GLY A 26 0.46 -8.48 -11.27
N PHE A 27 1.53 -9.05 -10.75
CA PHE A 27 2.69 -9.43 -11.55
C PHE A 27 2.48 -10.73 -12.34
N THR A 28 1.93 -11.78 -11.73
CA THR A 28 1.84 -13.11 -12.35
C THR A 28 0.66 -13.24 -13.30
N THR A 29 -0.50 -12.69 -12.92
CA THR A 29 -1.76 -12.89 -13.65
C THR A 29 -2.04 -11.71 -14.56
N CYS A 30 -1.99 -10.48 -14.01
CA CYS A 30 -2.24 -9.28 -14.80
C CYS A 30 -1.04 -8.85 -15.66
N ARG A 31 0.15 -9.44 -15.42
CA ARG A 31 1.41 -9.13 -16.12
C ARG A 31 1.76 -7.63 -16.09
N LEU A 32 1.45 -6.97 -14.97
CA LEU A 32 1.78 -5.57 -14.79
C LEU A 32 3.30 -5.42 -14.68
N SER A 33 3.87 -4.42 -15.35
CA SER A 33 5.30 -4.13 -15.22
C SER A 33 5.63 -3.44 -13.88
N ASN A 34 4.67 -2.70 -13.32
CA ASN A 34 4.83 -1.91 -12.10
C ASN A 34 3.53 -1.86 -11.29
N ILE A 35 3.66 -1.81 -9.96
CA ILE A 35 2.55 -1.58 -9.02
C ILE A 35 2.92 -0.39 -8.14
N PHE A 36 2.03 0.60 -8.06
CA PHE A 36 2.21 1.78 -7.22
C PHE A 36 1.27 1.79 -6.01
N ALA A 37 1.78 2.25 -4.89
CA ALA A 37 1.03 2.53 -3.68
C ALA A 37 1.31 3.95 -3.18
N CYS A 38 0.33 4.55 -2.53
CA CYS A 38 0.46 5.86 -1.90
C CYS A 38 -0.11 5.77 -0.49
N THR A 39 0.52 6.50 0.44
CA THR A 39 0.11 6.60 1.84
C THR A 39 0.43 7.99 2.35
N PRO A 40 -0.32 8.54 3.32
CA PRO A 40 0.06 9.79 3.97
C PRO A 40 1.47 9.69 4.54
N LYS A 41 2.26 10.76 4.40
CA LYS A 41 3.65 10.82 4.91
C LYS A 41 3.76 10.50 6.41
N LEU A 42 2.70 10.74 7.17
CA LEU A 42 2.64 10.47 8.62
C LEU A 42 2.34 9.00 8.96
N ASN A 43 1.93 8.19 8.00
CA ASN A 43 1.59 6.79 8.24
C ASN A 43 2.82 5.89 8.09
N ILE A 44 3.71 5.98 9.08
CA ILE A 44 4.99 5.25 9.13
C ILE A 44 4.76 3.73 9.04
N SER A 45 3.73 3.21 9.70
CA SER A 45 3.42 1.77 9.67
C SER A 45 3.21 1.25 8.25
N SER A 46 2.46 1.97 7.41
CA SER A 46 2.25 1.55 6.03
C SER A 46 3.48 1.76 5.15
N ILE A 47 4.32 2.75 5.44
CA ILE A 47 5.59 2.95 4.72
C ILE A 47 6.50 1.74 4.95
N GLU A 48 6.70 1.33 6.21
CA GLU A 48 7.52 0.16 6.52
C GLU A 48 6.96 -1.13 5.93
N GLU A 49 5.63 -1.30 5.89
CA GLU A 49 4.99 -2.44 5.23
C GLU A 49 5.27 -2.45 3.72
N MET A 50 5.18 -1.30 3.04
CA MET A 50 5.51 -1.17 1.62
C MET A 50 6.97 -1.51 1.33
N GLU A 51 7.89 -1.07 2.19
CA GLU A 51 9.32 -1.42 2.08
C GLU A 51 9.55 -2.92 2.26
N ARG A 52 8.90 -3.55 3.26
CA ARG A 52 8.97 -5.01 3.46
C ARG A 52 8.40 -5.81 2.28
N LEU A 53 7.43 -5.27 1.57
CA LEU A 53 6.88 -5.84 0.33
C LEU A 53 7.82 -5.69 -0.88
N GLY A 54 8.95 -4.99 -0.72
CA GLY A 54 9.93 -4.75 -1.78
C GLY A 54 9.63 -3.52 -2.65
N MET A 55 8.75 -2.62 -2.19
CA MET A 55 8.48 -1.37 -2.89
C MET A 55 9.58 -0.32 -2.60
N CYS A 56 9.83 0.54 -3.58
CA CYS A 56 10.74 1.68 -3.45
C CYS A 56 9.97 3.00 -3.45
N PHE A 57 10.45 3.99 -2.69
CA PHE A 57 9.92 5.35 -2.76
C PHE A 57 10.16 5.96 -4.15
N VAL A 58 9.10 6.51 -4.74
CA VAL A 58 9.18 7.16 -6.07
C VAL A 58 9.03 8.68 -5.96
N THR A 59 7.96 9.15 -5.31
CA THR A 59 7.69 10.59 -5.20
C THR A 59 6.65 10.89 -4.11
N THR A 60 6.55 12.17 -3.74
CA THR A 60 5.45 12.68 -2.91
C THR A 60 4.37 13.30 -3.81
N LEU A 61 3.12 12.88 -3.61
CA LEU A 61 1.96 13.47 -4.27
C LEU A 61 1.38 14.58 -3.41
N PHE A 62 1.23 15.77 -3.98
CA PHE A 62 0.53 16.88 -3.34
C PHE A 62 -0.93 16.84 -3.76
N TYR A 63 -1.82 16.52 -2.82
CA TYR A 63 -3.25 16.71 -3.04
C TYR A 63 -3.61 18.16 -2.71
N PRO A 64 -4.22 18.93 -3.63
CA PRO A 64 -4.76 20.23 -3.28
C PRO A 64 -5.81 20.04 -2.19
N ALA A 65 -5.80 20.91 -1.18
CA ALA A 65 -6.85 20.92 -0.17
C ALA A 65 -8.20 21.04 -0.90
N GLN A 66 -9.05 20.02 -0.76
CA GLN A 66 -10.40 20.09 -1.27
C GLN A 66 -11.14 21.12 -0.42
N SER A 67 -11.36 22.31 -0.99
CA SER A 67 -12.27 23.30 -0.43
C SER A 67 -13.65 22.67 -0.37
N PHE A 68 -14.15 22.41 0.84
CA PHE A 68 -15.54 22.04 1.09
C PHE A 68 -16.45 23.26 0.91
#